data_AF-A0A7C1ECW7-F1
#
_entry.id   AF-A0A7C1ECW7-F1
#
_cell.length_a   1.000
_cell.length_b   1.000
_cell.length_c   1.000
_cell.angle_alpha   90.00
_cell.angle_beta   90.00
_cell.angle_gamma   90.00
#
_symmetry.space_group_name_H-M   'P 1'
#
loop_
_entity.id
_entity.type
_entity.pdbx_description
1 polymer ?
#
loop_
_entity_poly.entity_id
_entity_poly.type
_entity_poly.pdbx_seq_one_letter_code
_entity_poly.pdbx_strand_id
1 'polypeptide(L)'
;LMLPADVAIDDGGRREVSVDDLDAGQAGRIRDIGAAAIEDFSTAIGEAGSVLMSGPLGVFEEENFARGTREVMQAIARSRAFSVLGGGHTVAAAQAFGVADEVSYVSTGGGSLERFLMGQRLPVIAALEDYGSRKH
;
A
#
# COMPACT_ATOMS: atom_id res chain seq x y z
N LEU A 1 7.98 -11.95 -5.46
CA LEU A 1 8.30 -10.83 -4.56
C LEU A 1 9.00 -9.79 -5.40
N MET A 2 8.45 -8.58 -5.47
CA MET A 2 9.07 -7.45 -6.18
C MET A 2 9.64 -6.51 -5.13
N LEU A 3 10.93 -6.18 -5.24
CA LEU A 3 11.61 -5.23 -4.37
C LEU A 3 11.84 -3.93 -5.15
N PRO A 4 11.90 -2.77 -4.48
CA PRO A 4 12.22 -1.53 -5.16
C PRO A 4 13.64 -1.59 -5.76
N ALA A 5 13.77 -1.22 -7.04
CA ALA A 5 15.08 -1.11 -7.70
C ALA A 5 15.87 0.10 -7.18
N ASP A 6 15.17 1.16 -6.79
CA ASP A 6 15.71 2.39 -6.23
C ASP A 6 14.86 2.91 -5.07
N VAL A 7 15.48 3.73 -4.22
CA VAL A 7 14.85 4.33 -3.05
C VAL A 7 15.20 5.81 -2.97
N ALA A 8 14.32 6.59 -2.35
CA ALA A 8 14.55 7.99 -2.03
C ALA A 8 14.99 8.11 -0.56
N ILE A 9 16.16 8.70 -0.37
CA ILE A 9 16.74 8.97 0.95
C ILE A 9 16.71 10.47 1.27
N ASP A 10 16.75 10.78 2.56
CA ASP A 10 17.01 12.14 3.06
C ASP A 10 18.51 12.37 3.28
N ASP A 11 19.10 13.22 2.44
CA ASP A 11 20.53 13.58 2.49
C ASP A 11 20.69 15.11 2.48
N GLY A 12 19.87 15.80 3.29
CA GLY A 12 19.70 17.25 3.23
C GLY A 12 18.70 17.69 2.15
N GLY A 13 17.82 16.77 1.76
CA GLY A 13 16.94 16.86 0.60
C GLY A 13 16.68 15.46 0.00
N ARG A 14 15.66 15.35 -0.86
CA ARG A 14 15.33 14.09 -1.55
C ARG A 14 16.44 13.75 -2.55
N ARG A 15 17.07 12.59 -2.37
CA ARG A 15 17.99 12.00 -3.37
C ARG A 15 17.57 10.56 -3.65
N GLU A 16 17.44 10.21 -4.93
CA GLU A 16 17.15 8.84 -5.36
C GLU A 16 18.47 8.07 -5.56
N VAL A 17 18.51 6.83 -5.10
CA VAL A 17 19.70 5.96 -5.09
C VAL A 17 19.27 4.56 -5.49
N SER A 18 20.04 3.92 -6.37
CA SER A 18 19.90 2.50 -6.65
C SER A 18 20.08 1.69 -5.36
N VAL A 19 19.30 0.63 -5.18
CA VAL A 19 19.46 -0.26 -4.03
C VAL A 19 20.83 -0.95 -4.05
N ASP A 20 21.38 -1.20 -5.25
CA ASP A 20 22.72 -1.80 -5.40
C ASP A 20 23.86 -0.86 -4.96
N ASP A 21 23.62 0.46 -5.00
CA ASP A 21 24.60 1.50 -4.64
C ASP A 21 24.40 2.01 -3.20
N LEU A 22 23.51 1.38 -2.43
CA LEU A 22 23.09 1.88 -1.14
C LEU A 22 24.08 1.49 -0.03
N ASP A 23 24.77 2.49 0.52
CA ASP A 23 25.70 2.25 1.61
C ASP A 23 24.96 1.94 2.92
N ALA A 24 25.56 1.12 3.79
CA ALA A 24 24.99 0.76 5.10
C ALA A 24 24.66 1.99 5.97
N GLY A 25 25.42 3.08 5.82
CA GLY A 25 25.17 4.35 6.52
C GLY A 25 23.98 5.17 5.98
N GLN A 26 23.48 4.82 4.78
CA GLN A 26 22.36 5.48 4.10
C GLN A 26 21.03 4.73 4.29
N ALA A 27 21.05 3.44 4.63
CA ALA A 27 19.84 2.64 4.84
C ALA A 27 18.88 3.24 5.88
N GLY A 28 19.40 3.83 6.96
CA GLY A 28 18.60 4.51 7.98
C GLY A 28 17.98 5.85 7.52
N ARG A 29 18.27 6.29 6.30
CA ARG A 29 17.79 7.54 5.70
C ARG A 29 16.75 7.32 4.61
N ILE A 30 16.36 6.07 4.33
CA ILE A 30 15.31 5.76 3.35
C ILE A 30 13.98 6.29 3.88
N ARG A 31 13.30 7.09 3.05
CA ARG A 31 12.03 7.74 3.41
C ARG A 31 10.93 7.47 2.38
N ASP A 32 11.25 7.11 1.15
CA ASP A 32 10.28 6.81 0.09
C ASP A 32 10.93 5.88 -0.96
N ILE A 33 10.15 5.39 -1.91
CA ILE A 33 10.68 4.65 -3.07
C ILE A 33 11.14 5.62 -4.18
N GLY A 34 12.07 5.16 -5.02
CA GLY A 34 12.57 5.93 -6.15
C GLY A 34 11.70 5.81 -7.40
N ALA A 35 12.05 6.56 -8.44
CA ALA A 35 11.25 6.63 -9.66
C ALA A 35 11.15 5.30 -10.41
N ALA A 36 12.22 4.50 -10.44
CA ALA A 36 12.22 3.21 -11.14
C ALA A 36 11.27 2.22 -10.44
N ALA A 37 11.33 2.14 -9.10
CA ALA A 37 10.42 1.32 -8.30
C ALA A 37 8.95 1.73 -8.48
N ILE A 38 8.67 3.03 -8.60
CA ILE A 38 7.31 3.52 -8.87
C ILE A 38 6.80 3.00 -10.22
N GLU A 39 7.62 3.08 -11.26
CA GLU A 39 7.26 2.61 -12.62
C GLU A 39 7.00 1.11 -12.64
N ASP A 40 7.89 0.34 -12.01
CA ASP A 40 7.80 -1.10 -11.85
C ASP A 40 6.50 -1.53 -11.15
N PHE A 41 6.20 -0.92 -9.99
CA PHE A 41 4.98 -1.23 -9.25
C PHE A 41 3.73 -0.79 -10.00
N SER A 42 3.75 0.39 -10.64
CA SER A 42 2.61 0.90 -11.41
C SER A 42 2.28 -0.02 -12.59
N THR A 43 3.30 -0.55 -13.26
CA THR A 43 3.14 -1.52 -14.36
C THR A 43 2.48 -2.80 -13.85
N ALA A 44 3.00 -3.38 -12.76
CA ALA A 44 2.42 -4.59 -12.16
C ALA A 44 0.96 -4.38 -11.71
N ILE A 45 0.63 -3.20 -11.17
CA ILE A 45 -0.73 -2.81 -10.78
C ILE A 45 -1.66 -2.69 -11.99
N GLY A 46 -1.15 -2.21 -13.12
CA GLY A 46 -1.92 -2.09 -14.36
C GLY A 46 -2.32 -3.44 -14.96
N GLU A 47 -1.52 -4.49 -14.72
CA GLU A 47 -1.77 -5.85 -15.20
C GLU A 47 -2.58 -6.70 -14.20
N ALA A 48 -2.73 -6.24 -12.96
CA ALA A 48 -3.40 -6.98 -11.92
C ALA A 48 -4.93 -7.06 -12.13
N GLY A 49 -5.53 -8.22 -11.82
CA GLY A 49 -6.99 -8.37 -11.74
C GLY A 49 -7.58 -7.87 -10.42
N SER A 50 -6.79 -7.90 -9.35
CA SER A 50 -7.16 -7.43 -8.01
C SER A 50 -5.93 -6.85 -7.30
N VAL A 51 -6.12 -5.80 -6.51
CA VAL A 51 -5.06 -5.15 -5.72
C VAL A 51 -5.52 -4.97 -4.28
N LEU A 52 -4.66 -5.31 -3.34
CA LEU A 52 -4.80 -4.98 -1.93
C LEU A 52 -3.60 -4.13 -1.52
N MET A 53 -3.85 -2.96 -0.93
CA MET A 53 -2.82 -2.11 -0.35
C MET A 53 -3.08 -1.93 1.15
N SER A 54 -2.08 -2.25 1.97
CA SER A 54 -2.07 -1.92 3.40
C SER A 54 -0.72 -1.31 3.78
N GLY A 55 -0.71 0.01 3.93
CA GLY A 55 0.44 0.82 4.30
C GLY A 55 0.95 1.70 3.14
N PRO A 56 1.44 2.91 3.44
CA PRO A 56 2.15 3.73 2.46
C PRO A 56 3.53 3.12 2.13
N LEU A 57 4.13 3.55 1.01
CA LEU A 57 5.46 3.10 0.57
C LEU A 57 6.61 3.96 1.13
N GLY A 58 6.27 5.02 1.86
CA GLY A 58 7.19 5.98 2.43
C GLY A 58 6.54 6.87 3.48
N VAL A 59 7.28 7.88 3.93
CA VAL A 59 6.83 8.92 4.87
C VAL A 59 6.00 9.96 4.10
N PHE A 60 4.77 9.58 3.78
CA PHE A 60 3.89 10.35 2.90
C PHE A 60 3.45 11.70 3.48
N GLU A 61 3.61 11.89 4.79
CA GLU A 61 3.36 13.13 5.50
C GLU A 61 4.38 14.23 5.14
N GLU A 62 5.56 13.86 4.62
CA GLU A 62 6.56 14.80 4.13
C GLU A 62 6.42 14.93 2.61
N GLU A 63 6.16 16.15 2.10
CA GLU A 63 5.87 16.37 0.68
C GLU A 63 6.98 15.86 -0.25
N ASN A 64 8.25 16.02 0.16
CA ASN A 64 9.42 15.52 -0.56
C ASN A 64 9.49 13.98 -0.63
N PHE A 65 8.76 13.26 0.21
CA PHE A 65 8.74 11.80 0.34
C PHE A 65 7.34 11.20 0.17
N ALA A 66 6.39 12.00 -0.34
CA ALA A 66 5.03 11.57 -0.65
C ALA A 66 4.87 10.97 -2.05
N ARG A 67 5.84 11.19 -2.95
CA ARG A 67 5.74 10.86 -4.37
C ARG A 67 5.47 9.37 -4.60
N GLY A 68 6.24 8.48 -3.97
CA GLY A 68 6.11 7.04 -4.21
C GLY A 68 4.74 6.51 -3.80
N THR A 69 4.28 6.87 -2.61
CA THR A 69 2.94 6.50 -2.14
C THR A 69 1.85 7.09 -3.04
N ARG A 70 1.97 8.37 -3.43
CA ARG A 70 0.99 9.06 -4.28
C ARG A 70 0.86 8.40 -5.65
N GLU A 71 1.97 8.19 -6.35
CA GLU A 71 1.96 7.64 -7.71
C GLU A 71 1.44 6.20 -7.73
N VAL A 72 1.83 5.37 -6.76
CA VAL A 72 1.31 4.00 -6.65
C VAL A 72 -0.19 4.02 -6.35
N MET A 73 -0.66 4.87 -5.44
CA MET A 73 -2.09 5.00 -5.17
C MET A 73 -2.88 5.50 -6.39
N GLN A 74 -2.32 6.42 -7.17
CA GLN A 74 -2.92 6.85 -8.44
C GLN A 74 -2.90 5.74 -9.50
N ALA A 75 -1.87 4.89 -9.53
CA ALA A 75 -1.84 3.72 -10.39
C ALA A 75 -2.96 2.73 -10.02
N ILE A 76 -3.20 2.52 -8.73
CA ILE A 76 -4.33 1.69 -8.23
C ILE A 76 -5.67 2.29 -8.65
N ALA A 77 -5.85 3.60 -8.44
CA ALA A 77 -7.08 4.30 -8.82
C ALA A 77 -7.37 4.25 -10.33
N ARG A 78 -6.33 4.34 -11.16
CA ARG A 78 -6.44 4.26 -12.64
C ARG A 78 -6.57 2.83 -13.17
N SER A 79 -6.27 1.82 -12.36
CA SER A 79 -6.32 0.41 -12.76
C SER A 79 -7.76 -0.08 -12.88
N ARG A 80 -7.98 -1.11 -13.71
CA ARG A 80 -9.27 -1.82 -13.80
C ARG A 80 -9.39 -2.94 -12.75
N ALA A 81 -8.35 -3.13 -11.95
CA ALA A 81 -8.33 -4.12 -10.89
C ALA A 81 -9.41 -3.83 -9.83
N PHE A 82 -9.97 -4.89 -9.25
CA PHE A 82 -10.73 -4.74 -8.00
C PHE A 82 -9.76 -4.34 -6.89
N SER A 83 -9.92 -3.12 -6.35
CA SER A 83 -8.94 -2.51 -5.43
C SER A 83 -9.48 -2.37 -4.01
N VAL A 84 -8.69 -2.82 -3.03
CA VAL A 84 -8.99 -2.72 -1.60
C VAL A 84 -7.88 -1.95 -0.90
N LEU A 85 -8.23 -0.84 -0.26
CA LEU A 85 -7.33 -0.11 0.63
C LEU A 85 -7.66 -0.46 2.08
N GLY A 86 -6.66 -0.88 2.85
CA GLY A 86 -6.80 -1.26 4.25
C GLY A 86 -5.84 -0.51 5.17
N GLY A 87 -6.28 -0.21 6.40
CA GLY A 87 -5.44 0.38 7.44
C GLY A 87 -5.48 1.91 7.49
N GLY A 88 -5.44 2.48 8.71
CA GLY A 88 -5.68 3.90 8.94
C GLY A 88 -4.75 4.85 8.18
N HIS A 89 -3.45 4.54 8.14
CA HIS A 89 -2.48 5.35 7.37
C HIS A 89 -2.73 5.29 5.86
N THR A 90 -3.11 4.12 5.32
CA THR A 90 -3.47 3.98 3.90
C THR A 90 -4.70 4.81 3.55
N VAL A 91 -5.73 4.78 4.41
CA VAL A 91 -6.94 5.58 4.21
C VAL A 91 -6.64 7.07 4.28
N ALA A 92 -5.82 7.49 5.26
CA ALA A 92 -5.40 8.89 5.39
C ALA A 92 -4.63 9.38 4.16
N ALA A 93 -3.68 8.59 3.65
CA ALA A 93 -2.94 8.91 2.44
C ALA A 93 -3.86 8.97 1.20
N ALA A 94 -4.77 8.01 1.05
CA ALA A 94 -5.73 8.00 -0.06
C ALA A 94 -6.64 9.24 -0.07
N GLN A 95 -7.08 9.69 1.11
CA GLN A 95 -7.84 10.94 1.28
C GLN A 95 -6.98 12.16 0.95
N ALA A 96 -5.75 12.22 1.46
CA ALA A 96 -4.82 13.32 1.22
C ALA A 96 -4.48 13.47 -0.28
N PHE A 97 -4.45 12.37 -1.03
CA PHE A 97 -4.17 12.36 -2.47
C PHE A 97 -5.42 12.38 -3.34
N GLY A 98 -6.62 12.42 -2.75
CA GLY A 98 -7.89 12.54 -3.48
C GLY A 98 -8.32 11.31 -4.25
N VAL A 99 -7.76 10.13 -3.95
CA VAL A 99 -8.04 8.87 -4.69
C VAL A 99 -8.98 7.93 -3.93
N ALA A 100 -9.43 8.30 -2.73
CA ALA A 100 -10.24 7.43 -1.88
C ALA A 100 -11.59 7.03 -2.53
N ASP A 101 -12.16 7.90 -3.35
CA ASP A 101 -13.41 7.64 -4.07
C ASP A 101 -13.19 6.90 -5.41
N GLU A 102 -11.94 6.71 -5.83
CA GLU A 102 -11.56 6.06 -7.10
C GLU A 102 -11.22 4.57 -6.94
N VAL A 103 -11.19 4.05 -5.70
CA VAL A 103 -10.92 2.64 -5.39
C VAL A 103 -12.19 1.85 -5.12
N SER A 104 -12.15 0.52 -5.28
CA SER A 104 -13.36 -0.31 -5.17
C SER A 104 -13.87 -0.44 -3.74
N TYR A 105 -12.98 -0.49 -2.75
CA TYR A 105 -13.36 -0.60 -1.34
C TYR A 105 -12.31 -0.01 -0.39
N VAL A 106 -12.78 0.74 0.60
CA VAL A 106 -11.96 1.28 1.69
C VAL A 106 -12.35 0.60 2.99
N SER A 107 -11.41 -0.10 3.61
CA SER A 107 -11.61 -0.81 4.87
C SER A 107 -11.02 -0.06 6.06
N THR A 108 -11.91 0.33 6.98
CA THR A 108 -11.54 0.86 8.30
C THR A 108 -11.28 -0.25 9.32
N GLY A 109 -11.47 -1.53 8.95
CA GLY A 109 -11.27 -2.69 9.83
C GLY A 109 -9.81 -2.96 10.20
N GLY A 110 -8.86 -2.28 9.54
CA GLY A 110 -7.43 -2.37 9.79
C GLY A 110 -6.94 -3.82 9.86
N GLY A 111 -6.30 -4.18 10.98
CA GLY A 111 -5.79 -5.53 11.21
C GLY A 111 -6.85 -6.64 11.15
N SER A 112 -8.15 -6.35 11.31
CA SER A 112 -9.19 -7.36 11.15
C SER A 112 -9.33 -7.80 9.70
N LEU A 113 -9.24 -6.86 8.74
CA LEU A 113 -9.25 -7.18 7.31
C LEU A 113 -8.00 -7.99 6.94
N GLU A 114 -6.83 -7.57 7.43
CA GLU A 114 -5.58 -8.27 7.15
C GLU A 114 -5.61 -9.71 7.67
N ARG A 115 -6.06 -9.92 8.91
CA ARG A 115 -6.21 -11.26 9.49
C ARG A 115 -7.17 -12.13 8.69
N PHE A 116 -8.31 -11.55 8.27
CA PHE A 116 -9.26 -12.24 7.41
C PHE A 116 -8.63 -12.66 6.08
N LEU A 117 -7.86 -11.77 5.43
CA LEU A 117 -7.16 -12.06 4.17
C LEU A 117 -6.00 -13.04 4.34
N MET A 118 -5.36 -13.08 5.51
CA MET A 118 -4.40 -14.12 5.90
C MET A 118 -5.06 -15.48 6.19
N GLY A 119 -6.38 -15.60 6.02
CA GLY A 119 -7.14 -16.83 6.25
C GLY A 119 -7.42 -17.13 7.72
N GLN A 120 -7.21 -16.16 8.63
CA GLN A 120 -7.51 -16.35 10.03
C GLN A 120 -9.02 -16.28 10.27
N ARG A 121 -9.54 -17.24 11.04
CA ARG A 121 -10.95 -17.25 11.42
C ARG A 121 -11.22 -16.14 12.41
N LEU A 122 -12.02 -15.15 12.02
CA LEU A 122 -12.43 -14.07 12.92
C LEU A 122 -13.52 -14.60 13.89
N PRO A 123 -13.38 -14.42 15.22
CA PRO A 123 -14.32 -14.99 16.19
C PRO A 123 -15.79 -14.65 15.94
N VAL A 124 -16.06 -13.41 15.53
CA VAL A 124 -17.43 -12.95 15.23
C VAL A 124 -17.99 -13.63 13.98
N ILE A 125 -17.19 -13.80 12.92
CA ILE A 125 -17.62 -14.48 11.70
C ILE A 125 -17.90 -15.96 12.01
N ALA A 126 -17.01 -16.62 12.75
CA ALA A 126 -17.20 -18.00 13.19
C ALA A 126 -18.51 -18.19 13.96
N ALA A 127 -18.79 -17.31 14.92
CA ALA A 127 -20.02 -17.39 15.71
C ALA A 127 -21.29 -17.23 14.85
N LEU A 128 -21.25 -16.37 13.82
CA LEU A 128 -22.37 -16.16 12.90
C LEU A 128 -22.57 -17.35 11.95
N GLU A 129 -21.49 -17.94 11.42
CA GLU A 129 -21.53 -19.18 10.62
C GLU A 129 -22.11 -20.35 11.43
N ASP A 130 -21.65 -20.51 12.67
CA ASP A 130 -22.11 -21.56 13.58
C ASP A 130 -23.59 -21.37 13.96
N TYR A 131 -24.08 -20.13 14.06
CA TYR A 131 -25.51 -19.86 14.27
C TYR A 131 -26.34 -20.17 13.01
N GLY A 132 -25.87 -19.74 11.84
CA GLY A 132 -26.57 -19.95 10.57
C GLY A 132 -26.72 -21.43 10.21
N SER A 133 -25.69 -22.24 10.47
CA SER A 133 -25.70 -23.68 10.21
C SER A 133 -26.65 -24.48 11.09
N ARG A 134 -27.09 -23.95 12.24
CA ARG A 134 -28.07 -24.60 13.14
C ARG A 134 -29.53 -24.41 12.71
N LYS A 135 -29.81 -23.55 11.71
CA LYS A 135 -31.15 -23.31 11.17
C LYS A 135 -31.49 -24.20 9.97
N HIS A 136 -30.61 -25.10 9.59
CA HIS A 136 -30.85 -26.21 8.66
C HIS A 136 -30.53 -27.53 9.37
#